data_AF-A0A951I7K7-F1
#
_entry.id   AF-A0A951I7K7-F1
#
_cell.length_a   1.000
_cell.length_b   1.000
_cell.length_c   1.000
_cell.angle_alpha   90.00
_cell.angle_beta   90.00
_cell.angle_gamma   90.00
#
_symmetry.space_group_name_H-M   'P 1'
#
loop_
_entity.id
_entity.type
_entity.pdbx_description
1 polymer ?
#
loop_
_entity_poly.entity_id
_entity_poly.type
_entity_poly.pdbx_seq_one_letter_code
_entity_poly.pdbx_strand_id
1 'polypeptide(L)' 'KVWDEGGDFQALVKEDADISARLSSEEIAHVFSLDTYLRNVDVVFARVFKDDNE' A
#
# COMPACT_ATOMS: atom_id res chain seq x y z
N LYS A 1 13.88 -14.37 -3.47
CA LYS A 1 14.99 -13.66 -2.79
C LYS A 1 14.55 -12.36 -2.11
N VAL A 2 13.56 -11.61 -2.61
CA VAL A 2 13.04 -10.42 -1.88
C VAL A 2 12.43 -10.79 -0.51
N TRP A 3 11.77 -11.95 -0.44
CA TRP A 3 11.10 -12.43 0.77
C TRP A 3 12.03 -12.94 1.89
N ASP A 4 13.30 -13.22 1.60
CA ASP A 4 14.23 -13.85 2.57
C ASP A 4 15.18 -12.84 3.25
N GLU A 5 15.33 -11.62 2.72
CA GLU A 5 16.38 -10.67 3.14
C GLU A 5 15.85 -9.37 3.76
N GLY A 6 14.53 -9.21 3.91
CA GLY A 6 13.96 -7.93 4.37
C GLY A 6 14.24 -6.78 3.40
N GLY A 7 14.46 -7.11 2.12
CA GLY A 7 14.71 -6.13 1.07
C GLY A 7 13.49 -5.27 0.83
N ASP A 8 13.72 -3.97 0.65
CA ASP A 8 12.68 -3.01 0.29
C ASP A 8 12.18 -3.32 -1.13
N PHE A 9 11.04 -4.01 -1.22
CA PHE A 9 10.40 -4.35 -2.48
C PHE A 9 10.09 -3.09 -3.31
N GLN A 10 9.83 -1.95 -2.67
CA GLN A 10 9.61 -0.68 -3.36
C GLN A 10 10.88 -0.19 -4.06
N ALA A 11 12.06 -0.39 -3.46
CA ALA A 11 13.33 -0.03 -4.08
C ALA A 11 13.59 -0.87 -5.34
N LEU A 12 13.35 -2.18 -5.29
CA LEU A 12 13.51 -3.07 -6.44
C LEU A 12 12.55 -2.72 -7.59
N VAL A 13 11.32 -2.33 -7.27
CA VAL A 13 10.33 -1.90 -8.27
C VAL A 13 10.72 -0.58 -8.93
N LYS A 14 11.38 0.33 -8.20
CA LYS A 14 11.90 1.59 -8.76
C LYS A 14 13.11 1.40 -9.68
N GLU A 15 13.93 0.39 -9.41
CA GLU A 15 15.11 0.06 -10.23
C GLU A 15 14.75 -0.73 -11.51
N ASP A 16 13.53 -1.25 -11.61
CA ASP A 16 13.06 -1.99 -12.78
C ASP A 16 12.78 -1.04 -13.96
N ALA A 17 13.49 -1.27 -15.07
CA ALA A 17 13.40 -0.45 -16.28
C ALA A 17 12.05 -0.58 -17.00
N ASP A 18 11.38 -1.74 -16.94
CA ASP A 18 10.09 -1.97 -17.56
C ASP A 18 8.95 -1.28 -16.81
N ILE A 19 9.10 -1.15 -15.49
CA ILE A 19 8.17 -0.47 -14.59
C ILE A 19 8.36 1.04 -14.66
N SER A 20 9.60 1.51 -14.52
CA SER A 20 9.93 2.95 -14.59
C SER A 20 9.69 3.57 -15.97
N ALA A 21 9.64 2.76 -17.03
CA ALA A 21 9.19 3.21 -18.35
C ALA A 21 7.68 3.48 -18.42
N ARG A 22 6.89 2.97 -17.47
CA ARG A 22 5.42 3.04 -17.47
C ARG A 22 4.84 3.84 -16.31
N LEU A 23 5.55 3.90 -15.19
CA LEU A 23 5.12 4.56 -13.97
C LEU A 23 6.25 5.45 -13.46
N SER A 24 5.90 6.69 -13.10
CA SER A 24 6.78 7.60 -12.40
C SER A 24 7.06 7.13 -10.97
N SER A 25 8.11 7.66 -10.36
CA SER A 25 8.46 7.34 -8.97
C SER A 25 7.35 7.69 -7.97
N GLU A 26 6.56 8.73 -8.25
CA GLU A 26 5.41 9.14 -7.43
C GLU A 26 4.24 8.16 -7.57
N GLU A 27 3.95 7.69 -8.79
CA GLU A 27 2.93 6.66 -9.02
C GLU A 27 3.29 5.33 -8.36
N ILE A 28 4.57 4.93 -8.45
CA ILE A 28 5.08 3.76 -7.74
C ILE A 28 4.93 3.96 -6.24
N ALA A 29 5.28 5.13 -5.68
CA ALA A 29 5.08 5.40 -4.26
C ALA A 29 3.60 5.35 -3.85
N HIS A 30 2.70 5.82 -4.70
CA HIS A 30 1.26 5.77 -4.45
C HIS A 30 0.71 4.34 -4.42
N VAL A 31 1.17 3.45 -5.31
CA VAL A 31 0.80 2.02 -5.31
C VAL A 31 1.24 1.33 -4.01
N PHE A 32 2.35 1.75 -3.42
CA PHE A 32 2.84 1.24 -2.13
C PHE A 32 2.21 1.94 -0.91
N SER A 33 1.36 2.95 -1.11
CA SER A 33 0.68 3.64 -0.01
C SER A 33 -0.41 2.75 0.59
N LEU A 34 -0.25 2.44 1.88
CA LEU A 34 -1.23 1.69 2.66
C LEU A 34 -2.52 2.47 2.91
N ASP A 35 -2.50 3.80 2.85
CA ASP A 35 -3.69 4.64 3.06
C ASP A 35 -4.80 4.31 2.05
N THR A 36 -4.45 4.04 0.79
CA THR A 36 -5.41 3.64 -0.24
C THR A 36 -6.11 2.34 0.14
N TYR A 37 -5.37 1.39 0.72
CA TYR A 37 -5.88 0.07 1.11
C TYR A 37 -6.62 0.09 2.45
N LEU A 38 -6.28 1.01 3.34
CA LEU A 38 -6.88 1.14 4.67
C LEU A 38 -8.04 2.16 4.72
N ARG A 39 -8.36 2.84 3.61
CA ARG A 39 -9.39 3.90 3.54
C ARG A 39 -10.78 3.52 4.09
N ASN A 40 -11.10 2.23 4.11
CA ASN A 40 -12.40 1.74 4.57
C ASN A 40 -12.34 1.16 5.99
N VAL A 41 -11.17 1.08 6.62
CA VAL A 41 -11.02 0.53 7.98
C VAL A 41 -11.89 1.31 8.95
N ASP A 42 -11.86 2.64 8.88
CA ASP A 42 -12.68 3.50 9.75
C ASP A 42 -14.18 3.26 9.53
N VAL A 43 -14.61 3.05 8.29
CA VAL A 43 -16.01 2.74 7.95
C VAL A 43 -16.43 1.39 8.53
N VAL A 44 -15.56 0.39 8.44
CA VAL A 44 -15.82 -0.94 9.01
C VAL A 44 -15.87 -0.86 10.54
N PHE A 45 -14.95 -0.15 11.18
CA PHE A 45 -14.97 0.07 12.63
C PHE A 45 -16.22 0.82 13.07
N ALA A 46 -16.58 1.91 12.38
CA ALA A 46 -17.80 2.65 12.64
C ALA A 46 -19.07 1.84 12.41
N ARG A 47 -19.04 0.79 11.58
CA ARG A 47 -20.18 -0.12 11.42
C ARG A 47 -20.25 -1.15 12.55
N VAL A 48 -19.13 -1.72 12.93
CA VAL A 48 -19.09 -2.82 13.93
C VAL A 48 -19.31 -2.31 15.35
N PHE A 49 -18.74 -1.15 15.69
CA PHE A 49 -18.74 -0.64 17.08
C PHE A 49 -19.80 0.44 17.35
N LYS A 50 -20.61 0.82 16.35
CA LYS A 50 -21.70 1.80 16.54
C LYS A 50 -22.96 1.16 17.14
N ASP A 51 -23.11 -0.16 17.04
CA ASP A 51 -24.19 -0.91 17.70
C ASP A 51 -23.83 -1.31 19.15
N ASP A 52 -22.60 -1.06 19.61
CA ASP A 52 -22.14 -1.35 20.99
C ASP A 52 -22.31 -0.17 21.97
N ASN A 53 -22.84 0.97 21.52
CA ASN A 53 -23.18 2.10 22.39
C ASN A 53 -24.71 2.22 22.51
N GLU A 54 -25.29 1.38 23.35
CA GLU A 54 -26.59 1.62 24.03
C GLU A 54 -26.39 2.58 25.21
#